data_AF-A0AAV9MD25-F1
#
_entry.id   AF-A0AAV9MD25-F1
#
_cell.length_a   1.000
_cell.length_b   1.000
_cell.length_c   1.000
_cell.angle_alpha   90.00
_cell.angle_beta   90.00
_cell.angle_gamma   90.00
#
_symmetry.space_group_name_H-M   'P 1'
#
loop_
_entity.id
_entity.type
_entity.pdbx_description
1 polymer ?
#
loop_
_entity_poly.entity_id
_entity_poly.type
_entity_poly.pdbx_seq_one_letter_code
_entity_poly.pdbx_strand_id
1 'polypeptide(L)'
;MANTTIAAGPTFSLQHRHQVLGRVGISTLRQQQGHTLFFTPAVPAIRRRFCPSIGIYQDRQSFSDGTFNSVTCSSSVEGADKVSTDQSRVSRLGNRGCKLIGCGSAVPSLNVSNDDLAKIVDTNDQWISVRTGIRNRRVLSGKDSLTDLAAEAARKALEMAEVDPNDVDLILLCSSTPEDLFGSAPQIQRALGCKSNPLSFDITAACSGFMLGLVSAACYIRGGGFKTVLVIGADALSRYVDWTDRGTCILFGDAAGAVVVQACDIGEDGLFGFDLHSDGEGQRHLNASIKDNETDKAFGTNGSAFGFPPTSSSYSCIQMNGKEVFRFAVRAVPQSIEAALENAGLPRSKIDWLLLHQANQRILDAVATRLEVPSEHVISNLANYGNTSAASIPLALDEAVRSGKVQAGHVIAAAGFGAGLTWGSAILRWG
;
A
#
# COMPACT_ATOMS: atom_id res chain seq x y z
N MET A 1 46.84 -16.52 53.83
CA MET A 1 47.36 -15.32 54.52
C MET A 1 46.56 -14.14 53.97
N ALA A 2 45.35 -13.85 54.46
CA ALA A 2 44.96 -13.32 55.77
C ALA A 2 45.32 -11.83 55.96
N ASN A 3 44.31 -10.98 55.81
CA ASN A 3 43.98 -9.70 56.50
C ASN A 3 42.75 -9.13 55.74
N THR A 4 41.48 -9.28 56.14
CA THR A 4 40.74 -8.83 57.35
C THR A 4 40.93 -7.31 57.60
N THR A 5 39.96 -6.41 57.82
CA THR A 5 38.53 -6.43 58.27
C THR A 5 37.99 -4.97 58.07
N ILE A 6 36.71 -4.63 57.79
CA ILE A 6 35.57 -4.19 58.67
C ILE A 6 34.68 -3.33 57.70
N ALA A 7 33.41 -3.58 57.33
CA ALA A 7 32.11 -3.72 58.02
C ALA A 7 31.48 -2.43 58.60
N ALA A 8 30.46 -1.88 57.93
CA ALA A 8 29.36 -1.13 58.55
C ALA A 8 28.11 -1.16 57.65
N GLY A 9 26.99 -1.62 58.21
CA GLY A 9 25.71 -1.90 57.54
C GLY A 9 24.71 -0.72 57.51
N PRO A 10 23.43 -1.00 57.22
CA PRO A 10 22.48 -0.07 56.61
C PRO A 10 21.56 0.65 57.61
N THR A 11 21.06 1.82 57.21
CA THR A 11 20.03 2.57 57.94
C THR A 11 18.63 2.33 57.38
N PHE A 12 17.72 1.96 58.27
CA PHE A 12 16.26 1.88 58.12
C PHE A 12 15.61 3.27 58.05
N SER A 13 14.47 3.36 57.36
CA SER A 13 13.41 4.34 57.66
C SER A 13 12.04 3.77 57.27
N LEU A 14 11.08 3.90 58.19
CA LEU A 14 9.75 3.30 58.24
C LEU A 14 8.66 4.23 57.65
N GLN A 15 7.66 3.59 57.05
CA GLN A 15 6.21 3.85 57.12
C GLN A 15 5.63 5.25 56.86
N HIS A 16 4.66 5.32 55.93
CA HIS A 16 3.28 5.62 56.32
C HIS A 16 2.24 4.99 55.37
N ARG A 17 1.30 4.25 55.97
CA ARG A 17 0.03 3.79 55.40
C ARG A 17 -0.98 4.94 55.38
N HIS A 18 -1.86 4.97 54.37
CA HIS A 18 -3.26 5.34 54.57
C HIS A 18 -4.18 4.55 53.62
N GLN A 19 -5.08 3.76 54.22
CA GLN A 19 -6.33 3.24 53.65
C GLN A 19 -7.48 4.14 54.15
N VAL A 20 -8.45 4.47 53.29
CA VAL A 20 -9.91 4.63 53.57
C VAL A 20 -10.63 4.44 52.21
N LEU A 21 -11.41 3.41 51.88
CA LEU A 21 -12.76 2.92 52.30
C LEU A 21 -13.98 3.75 51.81
N GLY A 22 -14.87 3.07 51.06
CA GLY A 22 -16.31 3.39 50.87
C GLY A 22 -16.66 4.00 49.50
N ARG A 23 -17.70 3.60 48.75
CA ARG A 23 -18.92 2.85 49.06
C ARG A 23 -19.52 2.18 47.81
N VAL A 24 -20.20 1.08 48.09
CA VAL A 24 -21.15 0.32 47.28
C VAL A 24 -22.45 1.11 47.04
N GLY A 25 -23.09 0.90 45.89
CA GLY A 25 -24.47 1.31 45.62
C GLY A 25 -25.08 0.51 44.48
N ILE A 26 -25.72 -0.61 44.82
CA ILE A 26 -26.68 -1.35 43.96
C ILE A 26 -28.08 -0.84 44.33
N SER A 27 -28.92 -0.51 43.34
CA SER A 27 -30.37 -0.66 43.49
C SER A 27 -31.07 -0.91 42.16
N THR A 28 -31.86 -1.96 42.16
CA THR A 28 -32.71 -2.54 41.13
C THR A 28 -34.06 -1.83 40.90
N LEU A 29 -34.57 -1.98 39.67
CA LEU A 29 -35.99 -2.16 39.24
C LEU A 29 -37.04 -1.07 39.54
N ARG A 30 -37.64 -0.53 38.46
CA ARG A 30 -39.03 -0.86 38.04
C ARG A 30 -39.44 -0.17 36.72
N GLN A 31 -40.15 -0.94 35.89
CA GLN A 31 -40.93 -0.50 34.74
C GLN A 31 -42.05 0.48 35.16
N GLN A 32 -42.34 1.46 34.32
CA GLN A 32 -43.72 1.81 33.98
C GLN A 32 -43.80 2.49 32.60
N GLN A 33 -44.77 2.03 31.83
CA GLN A 33 -45.13 2.49 30.49
C GLN A 33 -45.74 3.90 30.53
N GLY A 34 -45.49 4.69 29.48
CA GLY A 34 -46.19 5.95 29.23
C GLY A 34 -45.93 6.44 27.81
N HIS A 35 -46.89 6.23 26.92
CA HIS A 35 -46.97 6.84 25.59
C HIS A 35 -47.08 8.36 25.69
N THR A 36 -46.23 9.14 25.00
CA THR A 36 -46.66 10.31 24.20
C THR A 36 -45.52 10.97 23.38
N LEU A 37 -45.84 11.22 22.11
CA LEU A 37 -45.46 12.35 21.24
C LEU A 37 -43.99 12.60 20.85
N PHE A 38 -43.74 12.40 19.55
CA PHE A 38 -42.56 12.86 18.81
C PHE A 38 -42.41 14.38 18.85
N PHE A 39 -41.27 14.86 19.35
CA PHE A 39 -40.73 16.19 19.07
C PHE A 39 -39.26 16.05 18.67
N THR A 40 -38.95 16.40 17.43
CA THR A 40 -37.57 16.56 16.92
C THR A 40 -37.04 17.94 17.29
N PRO A 41 -35.85 18.09 17.90
CA PRO A 41 -35.22 19.40 18.05
C PRO A 41 -34.46 19.79 16.77
N ALA A 42 -34.73 21.00 16.27
CA ALA A 42 -34.03 21.63 15.16
C ALA A 42 -32.67 22.20 15.62
N VAL A 43 -31.61 21.92 14.86
CA VAL A 43 -30.26 22.46 15.06
C VAL A 43 -30.14 23.81 14.30
N PRO A 44 -29.63 24.90 14.90
CA PRO A 44 -29.45 26.17 14.21
C PRO A 44 -28.19 26.16 13.32
N ALA A 45 -28.36 26.48 12.04
CA ALA A 45 -27.27 26.65 11.08
C ALA A 45 -26.67 28.06 11.17
N ILE A 46 -25.44 28.19 11.68
CA ILE A 46 -24.64 29.41 11.60
C ILE A 46 -23.76 29.32 10.35
N ARG A 47 -24.14 30.04 9.29
CA ARG A 47 -23.27 30.31 8.13
C ARG A 47 -22.40 31.53 8.43
N ARG A 48 -21.09 31.32 8.68
CA ARG A 48 -20.09 32.38 8.52
C ARG A 48 -19.42 32.22 7.16
N ARG A 49 -19.71 33.16 6.25
CA ARG A 49 -18.97 33.32 4.98
C ARG A 49 -17.69 34.11 5.26
N PHE A 50 -16.54 33.52 4.96
CA PHE A 50 -15.33 34.26 4.64
C PHE A 50 -15.18 34.27 3.11
N CYS A 51 -15.28 35.45 2.49
CA CYS A 51 -14.87 35.67 1.11
C CYS A 51 -13.43 36.20 1.11
N PRO A 52 -12.51 35.64 0.30
CA PRO A 52 -11.40 36.41 -0.22
C PRO A 52 -11.86 37.21 -1.46
N SER A 53 -11.37 38.44 -1.52
CA SER A 53 -11.64 39.47 -2.52
C SER A 53 -11.14 39.11 -3.92
N ILE A 54 -12.04 39.14 -4.91
CA ILE A 54 -11.69 39.39 -6.32
C ILE A 54 -12.37 40.70 -6.70
N GLY A 55 -11.57 41.73 -6.94
CA GLY A 55 -12.06 43.00 -7.45
C GLY A 55 -12.37 42.88 -8.94
N ILE A 56 -13.62 43.12 -9.31
CA ILE A 56 -14.01 43.45 -10.68
C ILE A 56 -14.93 44.66 -10.61
N TYR A 57 -14.53 45.69 -11.34
CA TYR A 57 -15.20 46.97 -11.52
C TYR A 57 -16.63 46.76 -12.04
N GLN A 58 -17.63 47.31 -11.34
CA GLN A 58 -18.99 47.40 -11.85
C GLN A 58 -19.06 48.50 -12.90
N ASP A 59 -19.56 48.17 -14.09
CA ASP A 59 -20.42 49.13 -14.80
C ASP A 59 -21.84 48.56 -14.83
N ARG A 60 -22.80 49.43 -14.51
CA ARG A 60 -24.21 49.09 -14.34
C ARG A 60 -24.84 48.97 -15.72
N GLN A 61 -25.53 47.86 -15.99
CA GLN A 61 -26.76 47.90 -16.76
C GLN A 61 -27.67 46.72 -16.43
N SER A 62 -28.94 47.07 -16.22
CA SER A 62 -30.08 46.27 -15.80
C SER A 62 -30.42 45.11 -16.74
N PHE A 63 -30.82 43.97 -16.18
CA PHE A 63 -31.62 42.97 -16.91
C PHE A 63 -32.72 42.36 -16.03
N SER A 64 -33.93 42.41 -16.56
CA SER A 64 -35.11 41.62 -16.20
C SER A 64 -35.09 40.26 -16.92
N ASP A 65 -35.64 39.26 -16.24
CA ASP A 65 -36.23 37.99 -16.71
C ASP A 65 -35.56 37.15 -17.82
N GLY A 66 -35.42 35.86 -17.51
CA GLY A 66 -35.76 34.79 -18.46
C GLY A 66 -34.66 33.84 -18.90
N THR A 67 -34.81 32.58 -18.47
CA THR A 67 -34.41 31.32 -19.13
C THR A 67 -32.92 30.95 -19.27
N PHE A 68 -32.59 29.80 -18.68
CA PHE A 68 -31.35 29.05 -18.86
C PHE A 68 -31.21 28.56 -20.31
N ASN A 69 -30.11 28.91 -20.97
CA ASN A 69 -29.62 28.22 -22.16
C ASN A 69 -28.15 27.80 -21.95
N SER A 70 -27.84 26.56 -22.32
CA SER A 70 -26.50 25.98 -22.30
C SER A 70 -25.56 26.77 -23.21
N VAL A 71 -24.45 27.26 -22.67
CA VAL A 71 -23.41 27.93 -23.45
C VAL A 71 -22.40 26.90 -23.95
N THR A 72 -22.48 26.57 -25.24
CA THR A 72 -21.39 25.94 -26.00
C THR A 72 -20.45 27.05 -26.47
N CYS A 73 -19.19 27.00 -26.06
CA CYS A 73 -18.19 27.98 -26.47
C CYS A 73 -17.57 27.54 -27.81
N SER A 74 -17.85 28.26 -28.89
CA SER A 74 -17.15 28.16 -30.16
C SER A 74 -16.45 29.49 -30.45
N SER A 75 -15.12 29.50 -30.41
CA SER A 75 -14.32 30.61 -30.89
C SER A 75 -14.06 30.45 -32.39
N SER A 76 -14.67 31.30 -33.20
CA SER A 76 -14.33 31.49 -34.61
C SER A 76 -13.00 32.21 -34.71
N VAL A 77 -12.05 31.67 -35.48
CA VAL A 77 -10.90 32.42 -35.99
C VAL A 77 -10.97 32.37 -37.51
N GLU A 78 -11.24 33.52 -38.13
CA GLU A 78 -11.06 33.73 -39.56
C GLU A 78 -9.57 33.99 -39.84
N GLY A 79 -9.01 33.26 -40.80
CA GLY A 79 -7.63 33.40 -41.25
C GLY A 79 -7.23 32.19 -42.09
N ALA A 80 -7.50 32.25 -43.39
CA ALA A 80 -7.18 31.20 -44.33
C ALA A 80 -5.66 31.14 -44.59
N ASP A 81 -5.06 29.97 -44.40
CA ASP A 81 -3.95 29.50 -45.21
C ASP A 81 -4.05 27.98 -45.39
N LYS A 82 -3.95 27.54 -46.65
CA LYS A 82 -4.02 26.14 -47.07
C LYS A 82 -2.84 25.37 -46.47
N VAL A 83 -3.13 24.48 -45.53
CA VAL A 83 -2.21 23.42 -45.12
C VAL A 83 -2.92 22.07 -45.22
N SER A 84 -2.26 21.17 -45.93
CA SER A 84 -2.53 19.74 -46.12
C SER A 84 -3.43 19.12 -45.05
N THR A 85 -4.51 18.47 -45.49
CA THR A 85 -5.26 17.49 -44.69
C THR A 85 -4.40 16.25 -44.47
N ASP A 86 -3.40 16.36 -43.60
CA ASP A 86 -2.90 15.19 -42.91
C ASP A 86 -3.93 14.88 -41.82
N GLN A 87 -4.52 13.70 -41.91
CA GLN A 87 -5.53 13.25 -40.96
C GLN A 87 -4.92 13.34 -39.56
N SER A 88 -5.42 14.29 -38.76
CA SER A 88 -5.16 14.26 -37.33
C SER A 88 -5.65 12.90 -36.85
N ARG A 89 -4.70 12.01 -36.54
CA ARG A 89 -4.96 10.79 -35.80
C ARG A 89 -5.31 11.23 -34.38
N VAL A 90 -6.52 11.76 -34.20
CA VAL A 90 -7.24 11.57 -32.97
C VAL A 90 -7.39 10.06 -32.87
N SER A 91 -6.48 9.43 -32.15
CA SER A 91 -6.59 8.02 -31.81
C SER A 91 -7.97 7.86 -31.20
N ARG A 92 -8.89 7.23 -31.93
CA ARG A 92 -10.13 6.73 -31.35
C ARG A 92 -9.70 6.04 -30.06
N LEU A 93 -10.25 6.42 -28.90
CA LEU A 93 -10.03 5.71 -27.63
C LEU A 93 -10.15 4.23 -27.97
N GLY A 94 -9.01 3.56 -28.08
CA GLY A 94 -8.96 2.24 -28.66
C GLY A 94 -9.52 1.32 -27.61
N ASN A 95 -10.51 0.52 -27.98
CA ASN A 95 -10.97 -0.58 -27.16
C ASN A 95 -9.82 -1.61 -27.07
N ARG A 96 -8.85 -1.34 -26.20
CA ARG A 96 -7.62 -2.13 -26.00
C ARG A 96 -7.73 -2.82 -24.65
N GLY A 97 -7.39 -4.11 -24.62
CA GLY A 97 -7.21 -4.84 -23.39
C GLY A 97 -5.78 -4.71 -22.87
N CYS A 98 -5.50 -5.37 -21.76
CA CYS A 98 -4.15 -5.58 -21.28
C CYS A 98 -3.96 -7.00 -20.74
N LYS A 99 -2.74 -7.53 -20.83
CA LYS A 99 -2.38 -8.85 -20.30
C LYS A 99 -1.04 -8.80 -19.56
N LEU A 100 -0.87 -9.73 -18.63
CA LEU A 100 0.36 -9.91 -17.87
C LEU A 100 1.23 -10.92 -18.61
N ILE A 101 2.37 -10.45 -19.15
CA ILE A 101 3.20 -11.25 -20.08
C ILE A 101 4.53 -11.69 -19.49
N GLY A 102 4.89 -11.20 -18.32
CA GLY A 102 6.11 -11.61 -17.64
C GLY A 102 6.15 -11.14 -16.20
N CYS A 103 6.88 -11.87 -15.37
CA CYS A 103 7.09 -11.57 -13.96
C CYS A 103 8.52 -11.92 -13.54
N GLY A 104 8.97 -11.27 -12.48
CA GLY A 104 10.32 -11.43 -11.97
C GLY A 104 10.42 -10.96 -10.53
N SER A 105 11.39 -11.50 -9.81
CA SER A 105 11.60 -11.14 -8.41
C SER A 105 13.09 -11.15 -8.01
N ALA A 106 13.37 -10.42 -6.95
CA ALA A 106 14.68 -10.35 -6.33
C ALA A 106 14.53 -10.16 -4.81
N VAL A 107 15.41 -10.82 -4.06
CA VAL A 107 15.40 -10.76 -2.60
C VAL A 107 16.83 -10.55 -2.08
N PRO A 108 17.00 -9.92 -0.91
CA PRO A 108 18.29 -9.83 -0.25
C PRO A 108 18.91 -11.20 0.04
N SER A 109 20.24 -11.22 0.12
CA SER A 109 21.00 -12.45 0.40
C SER A 109 20.88 -12.88 1.86
N LEU A 110 20.83 -11.93 2.81
CA LEU A 110 20.71 -12.21 4.23
C LEU A 110 19.34 -12.81 4.54
N ASN A 111 19.37 -14.05 5.02
CA ASN A 111 18.22 -14.77 5.56
C ASN A 111 18.24 -14.73 7.08
N VAL A 112 17.14 -14.30 7.69
CA VAL A 112 16.95 -14.25 9.15
C VAL A 112 15.87 -15.26 9.52
N SER A 113 16.26 -16.30 10.23
CA SER A 113 15.34 -17.33 10.73
C SER A 113 14.67 -16.91 12.03
N ASN A 114 13.59 -17.61 12.41
CA ASN A 114 13.00 -17.47 13.74
C ASN A 114 13.98 -17.76 14.89
N ASP A 115 14.91 -18.69 14.69
CA ASP A 115 15.95 -19.01 15.68
C ASP A 115 16.99 -17.90 15.81
N ASP A 116 17.24 -17.13 14.74
CA ASP A 116 18.09 -15.94 14.81
C ASP A 116 17.38 -14.82 15.58
N LEU A 117 16.08 -14.64 15.40
CA LEU A 117 15.30 -13.68 16.18
C LEU A 117 15.25 -14.03 17.67
N ALA A 118 15.17 -15.32 18.01
CA ALA A 118 15.20 -15.79 19.39
C ALA A 118 16.50 -15.44 20.14
N LYS A 119 17.58 -15.08 19.43
CA LYS A 119 18.84 -14.62 20.03
C LYS A 119 18.79 -13.15 20.45
N ILE A 120 17.85 -12.36 19.95
CA ILE A 120 17.76 -10.91 20.20
C ILE A 120 16.48 -10.49 20.94
N VAL A 121 15.41 -11.29 20.91
CA VAL A 121 14.15 -11.03 21.61
C VAL A 121 13.56 -12.32 22.21
N ASP A 122 12.77 -12.19 23.29
CA ASP A 122 12.10 -13.32 23.96
C ASP A 122 10.96 -13.91 23.10
N THR A 123 11.32 -14.89 22.27
CA THR A 123 10.46 -15.60 21.31
C THR A 123 11.03 -16.97 20.93
N ASN A 124 10.34 -17.72 20.06
CA ASN A 124 10.84 -18.95 19.43
C ASN A 124 10.04 -19.27 18.13
N ASP A 125 10.55 -20.21 17.32
CA ASP A 125 9.90 -20.63 16.06
C ASP A 125 8.45 -21.10 16.24
N GLN A 126 8.18 -21.92 17.25
CA GLN A 126 6.83 -22.44 17.48
C GLN A 126 5.84 -21.30 17.74
N TRP A 127 6.23 -20.31 18.53
CA TRP A 127 5.38 -19.17 18.86
C TRP A 127 5.12 -18.28 17.63
N ILE A 128 6.15 -18.04 16.81
CA ILE A 128 6.04 -17.20 15.61
C ILE A 128 5.22 -17.94 14.54
N SER A 129 5.68 -19.11 14.11
CA SER A 129 5.11 -19.85 12.98
C SER A 129 3.63 -20.20 13.18
N VAL A 130 3.19 -20.55 14.39
CA VAL A 130 1.77 -20.82 14.69
C VAL A 130 0.91 -19.55 14.57
N ARG A 131 1.46 -18.38 14.88
CA ARG A 131 0.72 -17.12 14.89
C ARG A 131 0.75 -16.38 13.56
N THR A 132 1.77 -16.61 12.74
CA THR A 132 2.02 -15.83 11.53
C THR A 132 2.18 -16.69 10.28
N GLY A 133 2.59 -17.94 10.41
CA GLY A 133 3.05 -18.79 9.30
C GLY A 133 4.48 -18.49 8.84
N ILE A 134 5.16 -17.49 9.43
CA ILE A 134 6.49 -17.04 9.02
C ILE A 134 7.57 -17.89 9.70
N ARG A 135 8.57 -18.30 8.93
CA ARG A 135 9.75 -19.04 9.42
C ARG A 135 11.06 -18.33 9.15
N ASN A 136 11.12 -17.65 8.01
CA ASN A 136 12.31 -16.98 7.50
C ASN A 136 11.90 -15.63 6.91
N ARG A 137 12.85 -14.70 6.92
CA ARG A 137 12.70 -13.40 6.29
C ARG A 137 13.98 -12.99 5.60
N ARG A 138 13.87 -12.26 4.49
CA ARG A 138 15.02 -11.64 3.83
C ARG A 138 15.14 -10.20 4.30
N VAL A 139 16.35 -9.75 4.57
CA VAL A 139 16.62 -8.41 5.11
C VAL A 139 17.78 -7.79 4.34
N LEU A 140 17.66 -6.54 3.90
CA LEU A 140 18.76 -5.82 3.28
C LEU A 140 19.95 -5.75 4.23
N SER A 141 21.14 -6.04 3.72
CA SER A 141 22.38 -5.95 4.50
C SER A 141 23.56 -5.50 3.65
N GLY A 142 24.58 -4.93 4.29
CA GLY A 142 25.83 -4.58 3.62
C GLY A 142 25.63 -3.61 2.46
N LYS A 143 25.79 -4.11 1.23
CA LYS A 143 25.70 -3.32 -0.01
C LYS A 143 24.37 -3.48 -0.76
N ASP A 144 23.43 -4.26 -0.22
CA ASP A 144 22.14 -4.45 -0.86
C ASP A 144 21.37 -3.10 -0.94
N SER A 145 20.88 -2.76 -2.13
CA SER A 145 20.01 -1.61 -2.38
C SER A 145 18.63 -2.08 -2.79
N LEU A 146 17.58 -1.40 -2.30
CA LEU A 146 16.22 -1.70 -2.72
C LEU A 146 16.02 -1.38 -4.21
N THR A 147 16.62 -0.30 -4.70
CA THR A 147 16.61 0.09 -6.11
C THR A 147 17.27 -0.96 -7.00
N ASP A 148 18.40 -1.54 -6.58
CA ASP A 148 19.07 -2.61 -7.31
C ASP A 148 18.22 -3.89 -7.36
N LEU A 149 17.61 -4.28 -6.25
CA LEU A 149 16.67 -5.41 -6.23
C LEU A 149 15.47 -5.16 -7.16
N ALA A 150 14.92 -3.94 -7.15
CA ALA A 150 13.82 -3.56 -8.01
C ALA A 150 14.20 -3.61 -9.49
N ALA A 151 15.40 -3.15 -9.85
CA ALA A 151 15.94 -3.25 -11.21
C ALA A 151 16.18 -4.70 -11.63
N GLU A 152 16.66 -5.56 -10.73
CA GLU A 152 16.86 -6.98 -10.97
C GLU A 152 15.54 -7.73 -11.18
N ALA A 153 14.54 -7.48 -10.33
CA ALA A 153 13.20 -8.05 -10.48
C ALA A 153 12.57 -7.63 -11.82
N ALA A 154 12.70 -6.34 -12.17
CA ALA A 154 12.27 -5.80 -13.45
C ALA A 154 12.96 -6.46 -14.65
N ARG A 155 14.28 -6.64 -14.59
CA ARG A 155 15.05 -7.29 -15.66
C ARG A 155 14.55 -8.72 -15.91
N LYS A 156 14.38 -9.51 -14.84
CA LYS A 156 13.82 -10.86 -14.91
C LYS A 156 12.39 -10.90 -15.48
N ALA A 157 11.57 -9.90 -15.18
CA ALA A 157 10.22 -9.79 -15.71
C ALA A 157 10.22 -9.48 -17.22
N LEU A 158 11.08 -8.56 -17.65
CA LEU A 158 11.29 -8.23 -19.06
C LEU A 158 11.88 -9.41 -19.85
N GLU A 159 12.82 -10.14 -19.26
CA GLU A 159 13.39 -11.36 -19.84
C GLU A 159 12.31 -12.45 -20.01
N MET A 160 11.47 -12.69 -19.00
CA MET A 160 10.34 -13.62 -19.12
C MET A 160 9.34 -13.19 -20.20
N ALA A 161 9.11 -11.89 -20.33
CA ALA A 161 8.20 -11.32 -21.31
C ALA A 161 8.78 -11.23 -22.73
N GLU A 162 10.08 -11.49 -22.91
CA GLU A 162 10.82 -11.24 -24.14
C GLU A 162 10.69 -9.77 -24.65
N VAL A 163 10.68 -8.82 -23.72
CA VAL A 163 10.53 -7.37 -24.01
C VAL A 163 11.87 -6.65 -23.87
N ASP A 164 12.27 -5.90 -24.91
CA ASP A 164 13.43 -5.01 -24.82
C ASP A 164 13.13 -3.85 -23.86
N PRO A 165 14.04 -3.50 -22.92
CA PRO A 165 13.86 -2.33 -22.05
C PRO A 165 13.53 -1.02 -22.77
N ASN A 166 13.88 -0.87 -24.05
CA ASN A 166 13.56 0.30 -24.86
C ASN A 166 12.10 0.35 -25.35
N ASP A 167 11.39 -0.79 -25.33
CA ASP A 167 9.98 -0.90 -25.70
C ASP A 167 9.03 -0.68 -24.50
N VAL A 168 9.58 -0.42 -23.31
CA VAL A 168 8.82 0.00 -22.13
C VAL A 168 8.42 1.46 -22.29
N ASP A 169 7.15 1.79 -22.09
CA ASP A 169 6.62 3.16 -22.17
C ASP A 169 6.49 3.82 -20.79
N LEU A 170 6.29 3.02 -19.75
CA LEU A 170 6.02 3.47 -18.38
C LEU A 170 6.58 2.50 -17.34
N ILE A 171 7.21 3.05 -16.30
CA ILE A 171 7.67 2.31 -15.12
C ILE A 171 6.95 2.86 -13.87
N LEU A 172 6.20 2.00 -13.20
CA LEU A 172 5.52 2.31 -11.93
C LEU A 172 6.23 1.59 -10.79
N LEU A 173 6.89 2.34 -9.91
CA LEU A 173 7.48 1.79 -8.68
C LEU A 173 6.53 1.96 -7.51
N CYS A 174 5.94 0.88 -7.05
CA CYS A 174 5.11 0.85 -5.85
C CYS A 174 6.00 0.58 -4.64
N SER A 175 6.27 1.62 -3.85
CA SER A 175 7.11 1.52 -2.64
C SER A 175 6.66 2.52 -1.57
N SER A 176 6.82 2.13 -0.30
CA SER A 176 6.69 3.03 0.86
C SER A 176 7.99 3.18 1.64
N THR A 177 9.09 2.68 1.08
CA THR A 177 10.43 2.72 1.68
C THR A 177 11.47 3.16 0.64
N PRO A 178 11.22 4.29 -0.07
CA PRO A 178 12.10 4.71 -1.14
C PRO A 178 13.50 5.05 -0.60
N GLU A 179 14.52 4.84 -1.42
CA GLU A 179 15.90 5.21 -1.07
C GLU A 179 16.16 6.71 -1.30
N ASP A 180 15.33 7.35 -2.12
CA ASP A 180 15.33 8.78 -2.42
C ASP A 180 13.93 9.36 -2.17
N LEU A 181 13.85 10.47 -1.42
CA LEU A 181 12.59 11.15 -1.12
C LEU A 181 11.86 11.64 -2.38
N PHE A 182 12.59 11.91 -3.47
CA PHE A 182 12.04 12.34 -4.75
C PHE A 182 11.69 11.18 -5.69
N GLY A 183 11.74 9.94 -5.17
CA GLY A 183 11.39 8.73 -5.89
C GLY A 183 12.58 8.01 -6.50
N SER A 184 12.43 6.69 -6.70
CA SER A 184 13.50 5.81 -7.18
C SER A 184 13.20 5.19 -8.56
N ALA A 185 12.00 5.34 -9.13
CA ALA A 185 11.66 4.79 -10.44
C ALA A 185 12.59 5.27 -11.59
N PRO A 186 12.99 6.56 -11.69
CA PRO A 186 13.95 6.99 -12.71
C PRO A 186 15.35 6.36 -12.57
N GLN A 187 15.73 5.98 -11.34
CA GLN A 187 16.99 5.28 -11.10
C GLN A 187 16.92 3.84 -11.63
N ILE A 188 15.78 3.17 -11.46
CA ILE A 188 15.51 1.86 -12.06
C ILE A 188 15.50 1.96 -13.59
N GLN A 189 14.84 2.97 -14.16
CA GLN A 189 14.83 3.24 -15.60
C GLN A 189 16.26 3.33 -16.16
N ARG A 190 17.14 4.04 -15.46
CA ARG A 190 18.56 4.12 -15.80
C ARG A 190 19.27 2.76 -15.66
N ALA A 191 19.03 2.02 -14.58
CA ALA A 191 19.66 0.72 -14.32
C ALA A 191 19.24 -0.38 -15.33
N LEU A 192 18.02 -0.28 -15.88
CA LEU A 192 17.55 -1.13 -16.96
C LEU A 192 18.17 -0.77 -18.32
N GLY A 193 18.75 0.43 -18.45
CA GLY A 193 19.36 0.89 -19.70
C GLY A 193 18.35 1.38 -20.74
N CYS A 194 17.15 1.81 -20.32
CA CYS A 194 16.12 2.32 -21.21
C CYS A 194 16.58 3.63 -21.88
N LYS A 195 16.80 3.60 -23.20
CA LYS A 195 17.28 4.73 -24.01
C LYS A 195 16.17 5.68 -24.44
N SER A 196 14.94 5.18 -24.53
CA SER A 196 13.73 5.95 -24.87
C SER A 196 13.29 6.90 -23.76
N ASN A 197 13.92 6.84 -22.58
CA ASN A 197 13.56 7.60 -21.37
C ASN A 197 12.05 7.51 -21.07
N PRO A 198 11.50 6.29 -20.86
CA PRO A 198 10.10 6.15 -20.55
C PRO A 198 9.73 6.91 -19.28
N LEU A 199 8.46 7.33 -19.22
CA LEU A 199 7.93 7.95 -18.01
C LEU A 199 8.13 6.98 -16.84
N SER A 200 8.62 7.49 -15.72
CA SER A 200 8.86 6.68 -14.52
C SER A 200 8.56 7.48 -13.27
N PHE A 201 7.77 6.89 -12.37
CA PHE A 201 7.43 7.52 -11.09
C PHE A 201 7.00 6.50 -10.03
N ASP A 202 6.97 6.96 -8.79
CA ASP A 202 6.69 6.14 -7.62
C ASP A 202 5.21 6.27 -7.19
N ILE A 203 4.64 5.19 -6.64
CA ILE A 203 3.31 5.13 -6.04
C ILE A 203 3.46 4.67 -4.58
N THR A 204 3.07 5.52 -3.64
CA THR A 204 3.09 5.19 -2.21
C THR A 204 1.69 4.83 -1.72
N ALA A 205 1.45 3.54 -1.50
CA ALA A 205 0.22 3.03 -0.88
C ALA A 205 0.47 1.76 -0.05
N ALA A 206 1.62 1.68 0.61
CA ALA A 206 2.01 0.56 1.47
C ALA A 206 1.78 -0.81 0.81
N CYS A 207 1.29 -1.78 1.57
CA CYS A 207 1.07 -3.14 1.11
C CYS A 207 0.00 -3.29 0.01
N SER A 208 -0.83 -2.26 -0.24
CA SER A 208 -1.78 -2.26 -1.36
C SER A 208 -1.17 -1.70 -2.65
N GLY A 209 0.01 -1.09 -2.56
CA GLY A 209 0.65 -0.33 -3.64
C GLY A 209 0.75 -1.08 -4.96
N PHE A 210 1.19 -2.34 -4.94
CA PHE A 210 1.30 -3.12 -6.18
C PHE A 210 -0.04 -3.30 -6.89
N MET A 211 -1.13 -3.55 -6.16
CA MET A 211 -2.47 -3.68 -6.78
C MET A 211 -2.93 -2.35 -7.37
N LEU A 212 -2.69 -1.23 -6.67
CA LEU A 212 -3.00 0.09 -7.19
C LEU A 212 -2.17 0.41 -8.45
N GLY A 213 -0.89 0.05 -8.46
CA GLY A 213 -0.01 0.18 -9.63
C GLY A 213 -0.46 -0.69 -10.79
N LEU A 214 -0.87 -1.94 -10.54
CA LEU A 214 -1.35 -2.87 -11.55
C LEU A 214 -2.65 -2.38 -12.22
N VAL A 215 -3.61 -1.93 -11.42
CA VAL A 215 -4.86 -1.35 -11.94
C VAL A 215 -4.58 -0.03 -12.68
N SER A 216 -3.67 0.79 -12.16
CA SER A 216 -3.25 2.03 -12.84
C SER A 216 -2.62 1.75 -14.20
N ALA A 217 -1.74 0.75 -14.30
CA ALA A 217 -1.14 0.33 -15.56
C ALA A 217 -2.19 -0.05 -16.61
N ALA A 218 -3.20 -0.84 -16.21
CA ALA A 218 -4.31 -1.21 -17.08
C ALA A 218 -5.12 0.02 -17.54
N CYS A 219 -5.40 0.96 -16.62
CA CYS A 219 -6.07 2.22 -16.96
C CYS A 219 -5.25 3.08 -17.94
N TYR A 220 -3.94 3.17 -17.75
CA TYR A 220 -3.04 3.87 -18.67
C TYR A 220 -3.03 3.26 -20.08
N ILE A 221 -3.01 1.93 -20.17
CA ILE A 221 -3.08 1.20 -21.43
C ILE A 221 -4.42 1.43 -22.14
N ARG A 222 -5.53 1.26 -21.41
CA ARG A 222 -6.89 1.48 -21.93
C ARG A 222 -7.14 2.93 -22.35
N GLY A 223 -6.49 3.88 -21.69
CA GLY A 223 -6.50 5.29 -22.07
C GLY A 223 -5.78 5.60 -23.39
N GLY A 224 -5.01 4.65 -23.94
CA GLY A 224 -4.41 4.72 -25.28
C GLY A 224 -3.02 5.37 -25.36
N GLY A 225 -2.45 5.81 -24.23
CA GLY A 225 -1.14 6.49 -24.18
C GLY A 225 0.06 5.56 -23.95
N PHE A 226 -0.17 4.33 -23.49
CA PHE A 226 0.89 3.39 -23.10
C PHE A 226 0.58 2.00 -23.65
N LYS A 227 1.61 1.26 -24.06
CA LYS A 227 1.50 -0.11 -24.58
C LYS A 227 2.17 -1.11 -23.67
N THR A 228 3.36 -0.81 -23.17
CA THR A 228 4.11 -1.71 -22.28
C THR A 228 4.44 -0.98 -20.99
N VAL A 229 3.84 -1.45 -19.89
CA VAL A 229 4.00 -0.88 -18.55
C VAL A 229 4.67 -1.89 -17.65
N LEU A 230 5.76 -1.48 -17.01
CA LEU A 230 6.45 -2.26 -16.00
C LEU A 230 5.94 -1.82 -14.61
N VAL A 231 5.31 -2.73 -13.89
CA VAL A 231 4.79 -2.49 -12.54
C VAL A 231 5.67 -3.23 -11.55
N ILE A 232 6.29 -2.48 -10.64
CA ILE A 232 7.24 -3.00 -9.66
C ILE A 232 6.68 -2.78 -8.27
N GLY A 233 6.64 -3.82 -7.43
CA GLY A 233 6.44 -3.71 -5.99
C GLY A 233 7.76 -3.95 -5.28
N ALA A 234 8.23 -3.00 -4.49
CA ALA A 234 9.49 -3.13 -3.76
C ALA A 234 9.42 -2.43 -2.41
N ASP A 235 9.80 -3.12 -1.34
CA ASP A 235 9.89 -2.53 -0.01
C ASP A 235 11.02 -3.13 0.83
N ALA A 236 11.61 -2.26 1.65
CA ALA A 236 12.61 -2.54 2.67
C ALA A 236 12.08 -2.15 4.07
N LEU A 237 10.95 -2.75 4.47
CA LEU A 237 10.30 -2.42 5.76
C LEU A 237 11.19 -2.74 6.97
N SER A 238 12.18 -3.63 6.83
CA SER A 238 13.16 -3.94 7.88
C SER A 238 13.86 -2.70 8.47
N ARG A 239 14.04 -1.63 7.68
CA ARG A 239 14.64 -0.35 8.10
C ARG A 239 13.77 0.43 9.09
N TYR A 240 12.47 0.14 9.11
CA TYR A 240 11.47 0.80 9.95
C TYR A 240 10.89 -0.16 11.00
N VAL A 241 11.52 -1.31 11.23
CA VAL A 241 11.15 -2.24 12.29
C VAL A 241 11.90 -1.91 13.57
N ASP A 242 11.19 -1.90 14.70
CA ASP A 242 11.82 -1.95 16.01
C ASP A 242 12.20 -3.42 16.31
N TRP A 243 13.48 -3.75 16.17
CA TRP A 243 13.99 -5.10 16.37
C TRP A 243 13.98 -5.57 17.83
N THR A 244 13.65 -4.68 18.77
CA THR A 244 13.43 -5.01 20.18
C THR A 244 11.96 -5.30 20.49
N ASP A 245 11.03 -4.87 19.63
CA ASP A 245 9.61 -5.16 19.74
C ASP A 245 9.24 -6.48 19.06
N ARG A 246 9.12 -7.54 19.88
CA ARG A 246 8.67 -8.86 19.40
C ARG A 246 7.30 -8.85 18.73
N GLY A 247 6.46 -7.83 18.96
CA GLY A 247 5.12 -7.71 18.38
C GLY A 247 5.15 -7.44 16.87
N THR A 248 6.21 -6.80 16.37
CA THR A 248 6.33 -6.37 14.97
C THR A 248 7.56 -6.95 14.26
N CYS A 249 8.68 -7.15 14.95
CA CYS A 249 9.94 -7.56 14.31
C CYS A 249 9.91 -8.93 13.64
N ILE A 250 8.97 -9.79 14.04
CA ILE A 250 8.75 -11.14 13.52
C ILE A 250 8.06 -11.16 12.14
N LEU A 251 7.60 -10.00 11.64
CA LEU A 251 6.69 -9.94 10.49
C LEU A 251 7.39 -9.59 9.17
N PHE A 252 8.21 -8.54 9.12
CA PHE A 252 8.42 -7.79 7.87
C PHE A 252 9.73 -8.05 7.14
N GLY A 253 9.72 -8.80 6.05
CA GLY A 253 10.88 -8.95 5.16
C GLY A 253 11.00 -7.85 4.10
N ASP A 254 12.10 -7.93 3.36
CA ASP A 254 12.41 -7.03 2.25
C ASP A 254 12.47 -7.84 0.94
N ALA A 255 11.94 -7.26 -0.14
CA ALA A 255 12.01 -7.85 -1.47
C ALA A 255 11.66 -6.83 -2.56
N ALA A 256 11.86 -7.24 -3.80
CA ALA A 256 11.24 -6.64 -4.97
C ALA A 256 10.62 -7.71 -5.88
N GLY A 257 9.50 -7.36 -6.51
CA GLY A 257 8.87 -8.14 -7.56
C GLY A 257 8.35 -7.22 -8.66
N ALA A 258 8.31 -7.70 -9.89
CA ALA A 258 7.87 -6.93 -11.04
C ALA A 258 6.97 -7.76 -11.96
N VAL A 259 6.06 -7.07 -12.65
CA VAL A 259 5.17 -7.62 -13.68
C VAL A 259 5.17 -6.71 -14.90
N VAL A 260 5.26 -7.30 -16.08
CA VAL A 260 5.10 -6.61 -17.36
C VAL A 260 3.64 -6.71 -17.79
N VAL A 261 3.00 -5.56 -17.94
CA VAL A 261 1.63 -5.42 -18.44
C VAL A 261 1.69 -4.86 -19.85
N GLN A 262 1.12 -5.57 -20.82
CA GLN A 262 1.15 -5.17 -22.22
C GLN A 262 -0.25 -5.03 -22.79
N ALA A 263 -0.43 -4.02 -23.64
CA ALA A 263 -1.63 -3.81 -24.43
C ALA A 263 -1.89 -5.00 -25.35
N CYS A 264 -3.15 -5.41 -25.43
CA CYS A 264 -3.62 -6.44 -26.35
C CYS A 264 -4.95 -6.03 -26.99
N ASP A 265 -5.46 -6.87 -27.88
CA ASP A 265 -6.83 -6.72 -28.37
C ASP A 265 -7.82 -6.95 -27.23
N ILE A 266 -8.96 -6.26 -27.26
CA ILE A 266 -9.97 -6.35 -26.19
C ILE A 266 -10.50 -7.77 -25.96
N GLY A 267 -10.49 -8.62 -26.98
CA GLY A 267 -10.88 -10.03 -26.84
C GLY A 267 -9.90 -10.86 -26.00
N GLU A 268 -8.66 -10.39 -25.85
CA GLU A 268 -7.61 -11.02 -25.07
C GLU A 268 -7.37 -10.31 -23.73
N ASP A 269 -8.27 -9.40 -23.33
CA ASP A 269 -8.12 -8.63 -22.11
C ASP A 269 -8.07 -9.55 -20.88
N GLY A 270 -7.02 -9.37 -20.09
CA GLY A 270 -6.69 -10.15 -18.92
C GLY A 270 -7.08 -9.47 -17.61
N LEU A 271 -7.55 -8.22 -17.61
CA LEU A 271 -8.12 -7.58 -16.42
C LEU A 271 -9.65 -7.58 -16.51
N PHE A 272 -10.30 -8.54 -15.88
CA PHE A 272 -11.75 -8.71 -15.96
C PHE A 272 -12.52 -7.71 -15.10
N GLY A 273 -12.00 -7.39 -13.91
CA GLY A 273 -12.65 -6.49 -12.97
C GLY A 273 -11.72 -6.14 -11.82
N PHE A 274 -11.99 -5.01 -11.18
CA PHE A 274 -11.25 -4.56 -10.00
C PHE A 274 -12.14 -3.75 -9.07
N ASP A 275 -11.68 -3.54 -7.85
CA ASP A 275 -12.33 -2.75 -6.81
C ASP A 275 -11.25 -2.16 -5.89
N LEU A 276 -11.27 -0.84 -5.66
CA LEU A 276 -10.22 -0.09 -4.93
C LEU A 276 -10.83 0.85 -3.89
N HIS A 277 -10.23 0.92 -2.70
CA HIS A 277 -10.77 1.67 -1.56
C HIS A 277 -9.71 2.25 -0.63
N SER A 278 -10.13 3.20 0.20
CA SER A 278 -9.34 3.77 1.30
C SER A 278 -10.21 4.15 2.50
N ASP A 279 -9.66 4.03 3.71
CA ASP A 279 -10.22 4.53 4.95
C ASP A 279 -9.14 5.26 5.77
N GLY A 280 -9.13 6.59 5.70
CA GLY A 280 -8.12 7.44 6.35
C GLY A 280 -8.12 7.38 7.88
N GLU A 281 -9.24 7.02 8.51
CA GLU A 281 -9.31 6.84 9.97
C GLU A 281 -8.46 5.65 10.44
N GLY A 282 -8.17 4.73 9.53
CA GLY A 282 -7.39 3.54 9.79
C GLY A 282 -5.90 3.79 10.03
N GLN A 283 -5.38 4.99 9.75
CA GLN A 283 -3.98 5.38 10.02
C GLN A 283 -3.58 5.13 11.49
N ARG A 284 -4.51 5.32 12.44
CA ARG A 284 -4.28 5.05 13.88
C ARG A 284 -3.94 3.59 14.20
N HIS A 285 -4.23 2.66 13.28
CA HIS A 285 -4.00 1.23 13.47
C HIS A 285 -2.72 0.74 12.80
N LEU A 286 -2.19 1.45 11.78
CA LEU A 286 -0.96 1.07 11.11
C LEU A 286 -0.32 2.30 10.48
N ASN A 287 0.80 2.76 11.04
CA ASN A 287 1.53 3.93 10.55
C ASN A 287 3.03 3.89 10.90
N ALA A 288 3.80 4.67 10.16
CA ALA A 288 5.15 5.11 10.50
C ALA A 288 5.16 6.63 10.34
N SER A 289 4.74 7.34 11.39
CA SER A 289 4.63 8.81 11.37
C SER A 289 6.00 9.48 11.54
N ILE A 290 6.14 10.72 11.07
CA ILE A 290 7.30 11.56 11.37
C ILE A 290 7.42 11.77 12.88
N LYS A 291 8.65 11.68 13.39
CA LYS A 291 9.08 12.09 14.72
C LYS A 291 10.06 13.25 14.59
N ASP A 292 9.87 14.27 15.41
CA ASP A 292 10.82 15.36 15.54
C ASP A 292 12.07 14.84 16.26
N ASN A 293 13.25 15.08 15.69
CA ASN A 293 14.50 14.72 16.34
C ASN A 293 14.79 15.74 17.46
N GLU A 294 14.67 15.31 18.72
CA GLU A 294 14.93 16.13 19.92
C GLU A 294 16.37 16.69 19.99
N THR A 295 17.30 16.16 19.19
CA THR A 295 18.74 16.45 19.21
C THR A 295 19.17 17.70 18.46
N ASP A 296 18.29 18.39 17.73
CA ASP A 296 18.68 19.55 16.89
C ASP A 296 18.75 20.90 17.64
N LYS A 297 18.74 20.89 18.98
CA LYS A 297 18.95 22.10 19.81
C LYS A 297 20.39 22.62 19.82
N ALA A 298 21.24 22.18 18.88
CA ALA A 298 22.66 22.50 18.81
C ALA A 298 23.00 23.80 18.06
N PHE A 299 22.03 24.43 17.37
CA PHE A 299 22.25 25.72 16.72
C PHE A 299 22.09 26.86 17.72
N GLY A 300 23.19 27.53 18.06
CA GLY A 300 23.15 28.80 18.79
C GLY A 300 22.33 29.83 18.01
N THR A 301 21.34 30.44 18.66
CA THR A 301 20.49 31.46 18.05
C THR A 301 21.26 32.79 18.00
N ASN A 302 22.14 32.96 17.02
CA ASN A 302 22.79 34.25 16.73
C ASN A 302 21.79 35.24 16.12
N GLY A 303 20.62 35.43 16.74
CA GLY A 303 19.51 36.24 16.23
C GLY A 303 18.73 35.59 15.08
N SER A 304 18.82 34.27 14.88
CA SER A 304 17.97 33.57 13.90
C SER A 304 16.49 33.64 14.31
N ALA A 305 15.61 33.61 13.31
CA ALA A 305 14.17 33.52 13.54
C ALA A 305 13.85 32.27 14.36
N PHE A 306 12.93 32.41 15.33
CA PHE A 306 12.48 31.29 16.16
C PHE A 306 11.98 30.15 15.26
N GLY A 307 12.53 28.95 15.44
CA GLY A 307 12.22 27.77 14.61
C GLY A 307 13.05 27.61 13.33
N PHE A 308 14.13 28.39 13.14
CA PHE A 308 15.06 28.22 12.01
C PHE A 308 16.50 27.89 12.47
N PRO A 309 17.16 26.89 11.85
CA PRO A 309 16.63 25.99 10.80
C PRO A 309 15.54 25.03 11.33
N PRO A 310 14.66 24.50 10.45
CA PRO A 310 13.68 23.51 10.85
C PRO A 310 14.38 22.26 11.41
N THR A 311 13.75 21.62 12.40
CA THR A 311 14.23 20.37 12.97
C THR A 311 14.23 19.27 11.92
N SER A 312 15.31 18.49 11.87
CA SER A 312 15.34 17.29 11.06
C SER A 312 14.23 16.33 11.52
N SER A 313 13.57 15.75 10.53
CA SER A 313 12.47 14.82 10.72
C SER A 313 12.96 13.42 10.35
N SER A 314 12.60 12.42 11.16
CA SER A 314 12.78 11.01 10.80
C SER A 314 11.47 10.27 10.96
N TYR A 315 11.27 9.19 10.21
CA TYR A 315 10.09 8.35 10.42
C TYR A 315 10.27 7.46 11.65
N SER A 316 9.19 7.26 12.39
CA SER A 316 9.12 6.29 13.48
C SER A 316 9.21 4.85 12.96
N CYS A 317 9.61 3.92 13.84
CA CYS A 317 9.37 2.51 13.59
C CYS A 317 7.87 2.24 13.47
N ILE A 318 7.52 1.25 12.65
CA ILE A 318 6.15 0.84 12.34
C ILE A 318 5.37 0.62 13.64
N GLN A 319 4.28 1.37 13.80
CA GLN A 319 3.30 1.21 14.87
C GLN A 319 2.11 0.44 14.32
N MET A 320 1.77 -0.69 14.94
CA MET A 320 0.69 -1.56 14.46
C MET A 320 -0.22 -2.08 15.57
N ASN A 321 -1.52 -1.87 15.40
CA ASN A 321 -2.57 -2.59 16.12
C ASN A 321 -2.99 -3.82 15.30
N GLY A 322 -2.25 -4.92 15.46
CA GLY A 322 -2.45 -6.14 14.65
C GLY A 322 -3.85 -6.75 14.75
N LYS A 323 -4.55 -6.56 15.88
CA LYS A 323 -5.92 -7.04 16.05
C LYS A 323 -6.89 -6.30 15.13
N GLU A 324 -6.83 -4.97 15.11
CA GLU A 324 -7.73 -4.17 14.28
C GLU A 324 -7.37 -4.30 12.79
N VAL A 325 -6.08 -4.40 12.44
CA VAL A 325 -5.63 -4.69 11.07
C VAL A 325 -6.15 -6.05 10.59
N PHE A 326 -6.06 -7.10 11.43
CA PHE A 326 -6.62 -8.42 11.10
C PHE A 326 -8.13 -8.36 10.86
N ARG A 327 -8.88 -7.71 11.76
CA ARG A 327 -10.36 -7.59 11.66
C ARG A 327 -10.79 -6.80 10.42
N PHE A 328 -10.04 -5.77 10.07
CA PHE A 328 -10.20 -5.05 8.82
C PHE A 328 -10.00 -5.98 7.62
N ALA A 329 -8.85 -6.65 7.55
CA ALA A 329 -8.48 -7.45 6.38
C ALA A 329 -9.48 -8.59 6.11
N VAL A 330 -9.84 -9.37 7.13
CA VAL A 330 -10.77 -10.51 6.96
C VAL A 330 -12.21 -10.09 6.65
N ARG A 331 -12.56 -8.80 6.81
CA ARG A 331 -13.85 -8.23 6.43
C ARG A 331 -13.80 -7.61 5.03
N ALA A 332 -12.87 -6.68 4.82
CA ALA A 332 -12.83 -5.83 3.63
C ALA A 332 -12.30 -6.56 2.39
N VAL A 333 -11.32 -7.46 2.55
CA VAL A 333 -10.70 -8.14 1.41
C VAL A 333 -11.68 -9.08 0.70
N PRO A 334 -12.44 -9.96 1.38
CA PRO A 334 -13.45 -10.77 0.70
C PRO A 334 -14.53 -9.93 0.02
N GLN A 335 -14.97 -8.83 0.64
CA GLN A 335 -15.96 -7.91 0.05
C GLN A 335 -15.44 -7.27 -1.24
N SER A 336 -14.17 -6.83 -1.23
CA SER A 336 -13.55 -6.24 -2.42
C SER A 336 -13.43 -7.27 -3.55
N ILE A 337 -12.98 -8.49 -3.25
CA ILE A 337 -12.89 -9.57 -4.25
C ILE A 337 -14.28 -9.94 -4.80
N GLU A 338 -15.30 -10.01 -3.94
CA GLU A 338 -16.69 -10.24 -4.36
C GLU A 338 -17.18 -9.13 -5.32
N ALA A 339 -16.88 -7.85 -5.03
CA ALA A 339 -17.20 -6.74 -5.93
C ALA A 339 -16.42 -6.78 -7.25
N ALA A 340 -15.13 -7.13 -7.22
CA ALA A 340 -14.33 -7.27 -8.43
C ALA A 340 -14.80 -8.45 -9.32
N LEU A 341 -15.26 -9.56 -8.72
CA LEU A 341 -15.90 -10.68 -9.43
C LEU A 341 -17.24 -10.27 -10.06
N GLU A 342 -18.05 -9.48 -9.35
CA GLU A 342 -19.30 -8.95 -9.86
C GLU A 342 -19.05 -8.03 -11.07
N ASN A 343 -18.09 -7.11 -10.96
CA ASN A 343 -17.65 -6.24 -12.06
C ASN A 343 -17.12 -7.06 -13.26
N ALA A 344 -16.48 -8.19 -12.99
CA ALA A 344 -15.99 -9.13 -14.02
C ALA A 344 -17.09 -10.00 -14.64
N GLY A 345 -18.28 -10.09 -14.02
CA GLY A 345 -19.32 -11.04 -14.42
C GLY A 345 -18.90 -12.50 -14.23
N LEU A 346 -17.98 -12.79 -13.31
CA LEU A 346 -17.42 -14.12 -13.09
C LEU A 346 -17.88 -14.72 -11.75
N PRO A 347 -18.29 -16.00 -11.72
CA PRO A 347 -18.56 -16.68 -10.45
C PRO A 347 -17.25 -17.08 -9.77
N ARG A 348 -17.29 -17.25 -8.44
CA ARG A 348 -16.13 -17.69 -7.61
C ARG A 348 -15.49 -18.98 -8.12
N SER A 349 -16.28 -19.90 -8.66
CA SER A 349 -15.82 -21.18 -9.21
C SER A 349 -14.90 -21.05 -10.42
N LYS A 350 -14.74 -19.84 -10.98
CA LYS A 350 -13.76 -19.55 -12.03
C LYS A 350 -12.41 -19.13 -11.48
N ILE A 351 -12.23 -18.96 -10.16
CA ILE A 351 -10.93 -18.63 -9.57
C ILE A 351 -10.08 -19.91 -9.53
N ASP A 352 -8.98 -19.91 -10.28
CA ASP A 352 -7.97 -20.96 -10.20
C ASP A 352 -7.02 -20.70 -9.03
N TRP A 353 -6.66 -19.43 -8.77
CA TRP A 353 -5.73 -19.05 -7.72
C TRP A 353 -6.17 -17.83 -6.93
N LEU A 354 -6.04 -17.91 -5.61
CA LEU A 354 -6.17 -16.79 -4.69
C LEU A 354 -4.77 -16.28 -4.32
N LEU A 355 -4.46 -15.03 -4.71
CA LEU A 355 -3.15 -14.40 -4.51
C LEU A 355 -3.30 -13.12 -3.69
N LEU A 356 -3.09 -13.23 -2.39
CA LEU A 356 -3.27 -12.09 -1.47
C LEU A 356 -1.92 -11.48 -1.09
N HIS A 357 -1.97 -10.24 -0.61
CA HIS A 357 -0.86 -9.66 0.14
C HIS A 357 -0.43 -10.61 1.27
N GLN A 358 0.84 -10.98 1.27
CA GLN A 358 1.44 -11.93 2.21
C GLN A 358 1.68 -11.26 3.57
N ALA A 359 0.61 -10.94 4.30
CA ALA A 359 0.71 -10.28 5.60
C ALA A 359 0.90 -11.26 6.77
N ASN A 360 0.07 -12.31 6.78
CA ASN A 360 -0.05 -13.29 7.85
C ASN A 360 -0.88 -14.47 7.32
N GLN A 361 -0.41 -15.71 7.50
CA GLN A 361 -1.06 -16.90 6.95
C GLN A 361 -2.52 -17.02 7.41
N ARG A 362 -2.82 -16.62 8.66
CA ARG A 362 -4.18 -16.68 9.20
C ARG A 362 -5.15 -15.73 8.49
N ILE A 363 -4.65 -14.62 7.93
CA ILE A 363 -5.48 -13.74 7.11
C ILE A 363 -5.78 -14.43 5.78
N LEU A 364 -4.77 -15.02 5.14
CA LEU A 364 -4.93 -15.77 3.89
C LEU A 364 -5.96 -16.88 4.05
N ASP A 365 -5.83 -17.70 5.11
CA ASP A 365 -6.72 -18.81 5.40
C ASP A 365 -8.16 -18.34 5.68
N ALA A 366 -8.32 -17.25 6.44
CA ALA A 366 -9.63 -16.70 6.77
C ALA A 366 -10.34 -16.12 5.54
N VAL A 367 -9.61 -15.43 4.66
CA VAL A 367 -10.15 -14.90 3.40
C VAL A 367 -10.51 -16.05 2.46
N ALA A 368 -9.64 -17.05 2.30
CA ALA A 368 -9.91 -18.23 1.49
C ALA A 368 -11.17 -18.97 1.96
N THR A 369 -11.30 -19.19 3.28
CA THR A 369 -12.49 -19.79 3.89
C THR A 369 -13.76 -18.98 3.58
N ARG A 370 -13.70 -17.65 3.70
CA ARG A 370 -14.85 -16.76 3.46
C ARG A 370 -15.27 -16.70 1.98
N LEU A 371 -14.33 -16.95 1.07
CA LEU A 371 -14.56 -17.03 -0.38
C LEU A 371 -14.83 -18.46 -0.86
N GLU A 372 -14.76 -19.45 0.03
CA GLU A 372 -14.90 -20.89 -0.29
C GLU A 372 -13.85 -21.38 -1.30
N VAL A 373 -12.65 -20.79 -1.26
CA VAL A 373 -11.51 -21.23 -2.08
C VAL A 373 -10.74 -22.31 -1.33
N PRO A 374 -10.48 -23.49 -1.93
CA PRO A 374 -9.68 -24.54 -1.31
C PRO A 374 -8.26 -24.06 -0.97
N SER A 375 -7.70 -24.57 0.13
CA SER A 375 -6.37 -24.14 0.63
C SER A 375 -5.24 -24.36 -0.39
N GLU A 376 -5.35 -25.40 -1.20
CA GLU A 376 -4.42 -25.76 -2.27
C GLU A 376 -4.43 -24.77 -3.45
N HIS A 377 -5.47 -23.95 -3.58
CA HIS A 377 -5.59 -22.88 -4.58
C HIS A 377 -5.14 -21.52 -3.99
N VAL A 378 -4.63 -21.48 -2.76
CA VAL A 378 -4.08 -20.27 -2.15
C VAL A 378 -2.58 -20.23 -2.37
N ILE A 379 -2.11 -19.18 -3.04
CA ILE A 379 -0.68 -18.95 -3.22
C ILE A 379 -0.12 -18.33 -1.95
N SER A 380 0.81 -19.03 -1.30
CA SER A 380 1.55 -18.53 -0.14
C SER A 380 3.03 -18.88 -0.22
N ASN A 381 3.87 -17.87 -0.03
CA ASN A 381 5.31 -18.02 0.20
C ASN A 381 5.78 -17.30 1.47
N LEU A 382 4.81 -16.84 2.29
CA LEU A 382 5.03 -16.09 3.51
C LEU A 382 6.04 -16.74 4.47
N ALA A 383 6.06 -18.07 4.52
CA ALA A 383 6.98 -18.83 5.36
C ALA A 383 8.46 -18.52 5.06
N ASN A 384 8.80 -18.16 3.82
CA ASN A 384 10.17 -17.98 3.35
C ASN A 384 10.65 -16.53 3.40
N TYR A 385 9.72 -15.57 3.32
CA TYR A 385 10.05 -14.16 3.13
C TYR A 385 9.51 -13.23 4.21
N GLY A 386 8.51 -13.66 4.98
CA GLY A 386 7.72 -12.76 5.80
C GLY A 386 6.89 -11.79 4.95
N ASN A 387 6.39 -10.75 5.58
CA ASN A 387 5.62 -9.69 4.95
C ASN A 387 6.56 -8.73 4.23
N THR A 388 6.59 -8.82 2.90
CA THR A 388 7.39 -7.98 2.00
C THR A 388 6.59 -6.82 1.39
N SER A 389 5.48 -6.42 2.04
CA SER A 389 4.67 -5.25 1.66
C SER A 389 4.29 -5.25 0.17
N ALA A 390 4.59 -4.19 -0.59
CA ALA A 390 4.24 -4.06 -2.00
C ALA A 390 4.86 -5.17 -2.88
N ALA A 391 6.00 -5.74 -2.50
CA ALA A 391 6.65 -6.81 -3.24
C ALA A 391 5.95 -8.18 -3.08
N SER A 392 5.08 -8.33 -2.07
CA SER A 392 4.52 -9.62 -1.67
C SER A 392 3.74 -10.34 -2.77
N ILE A 393 2.90 -9.63 -3.51
CA ILE A 393 2.08 -10.18 -4.59
C ILE A 393 2.94 -10.54 -5.82
N PRO A 394 3.76 -9.64 -6.39
CA PRO A 394 4.57 -9.98 -7.56
C PRO A 394 5.65 -11.02 -7.25
N LEU A 395 6.22 -11.04 -6.03
CA LEU A 395 7.15 -12.10 -5.59
C LEU A 395 6.47 -13.48 -5.56
N ALA A 396 5.30 -13.57 -4.93
CA ALA A 396 4.55 -14.82 -4.86
C ALA A 396 4.03 -15.28 -6.23
N LEU A 397 3.65 -14.34 -7.11
CA LEU A 397 3.28 -14.64 -8.49
C LEU A 397 4.45 -15.23 -9.27
N ASP A 398 5.64 -14.61 -9.19
CA ASP A 398 6.84 -15.07 -9.89
C ASP A 398 7.22 -16.51 -9.50
N GLU A 399 7.22 -16.84 -8.21
CA GLU A 399 7.47 -18.21 -7.76
C GLU A 399 6.39 -19.20 -8.22
N ALA A 400 5.12 -18.81 -8.17
CA ALA A 400 4.01 -19.67 -8.58
C ALA A 400 4.02 -19.96 -10.10
N VAL A 401 4.38 -18.96 -10.91
CA VAL A 401 4.55 -19.11 -12.37
C VAL A 401 5.76 -19.98 -12.68
N ARG A 402 6.94 -19.68 -12.10
CA ARG A 402 8.17 -20.44 -12.38
C ARG A 402 8.12 -21.88 -11.88
N SER A 403 7.35 -22.16 -10.83
CA SER A 403 7.11 -23.54 -10.36
C SER A 403 6.07 -24.31 -11.19
N GLY A 404 5.41 -23.66 -12.16
CA GLY A 404 4.40 -24.27 -13.01
C GLY A 404 3.01 -24.44 -12.36
N LYS A 405 2.80 -23.88 -11.16
CA LYS A 405 1.49 -23.86 -10.48
C LYS A 405 0.52 -22.94 -11.22
N VAL A 406 0.94 -21.71 -11.49
CA VAL A 406 0.19 -20.76 -12.31
C VAL A 406 0.61 -20.94 -13.77
N GLN A 407 -0.36 -21.16 -14.65
CA GLN A 407 -0.17 -21.41 -16.07
C GLN A 407 -0.99 -20.41 -16.88
N ALA A 408 -0.61 -20.21 -18.15
CA ALA A 408 -1.32 -19.30 -19.04
C ALA A 408 -2.81 -19.69 -19.13
N GLY A 409 -3.69 -18.71 -19.09
CA GLY A 409 -5.13 -18.89 -19.06
C GLY A 409 -5.76 -18.96 -17.67
N HIS A 410 -4.98 -19.23 -16.61
CA HIS A 410 -5.51 -19.29 -15.25
C HIS A 410 -6.04 -17.92 -14.78
N VAL A 411 -7.15 -17.95 -14.05
CA VAL A 411 -7.77 -16.80 -13.43
C VAL A 411 -7.30 -16.65 -11.99
N ILE A 412 -6.78 -15.48 -11.67
CA ILE A 412 -6.23 -15.12 -10.37
C ILE A 412 -7.12 -14.06 -9.73
N ALA A 413 -7.65 -14.35 -8.54
CA ALA A 413 -8.20 -13.33 -7.67
C ALA A 413 -7.07 -12.77 -6.81
N ALA A 414 -6.63 -11.55 -7.12
CA ALA A 414 -5.54 -10.89 -6.41
C ALA A 414 -6.06 -9.76 -5.51
N ALA A 415 -5.50 -9.60 -4.31
CA ALA A 415 -5.83 -8.47 -3.45
C ALA A 415 -4.69 -8.00 -2.55
N GLY A 416 -4.51 -6.69 -2.49
CA GLY A 416 -3.53 -5.99 -1.65
C GLY A 416 -4.25 -5.14 -0.61
N PHE A 417 -3.72 -5.10 0.62
CA PHE A 417 -4.34 -4.38 1.73
C PHE A 417 -3.29 -4.00 2.76
N GLY A 418 -3.39 -2.83 3.38
CA GLY A 418 -2.40 -2.40 4.38
C GLY A 418 -2.61 -0.96 4.86
N ALA A 419 -1.50 -0.31 5.23
CA ALA A 419 -1.49 1.02 5.81
C ALA A 419 -2.21 2.06 4.94
N GLY A 420 -2.78 3.08 5.59
CA GLY A 420 -3.64 4.08 4.96
C GLY A 420 -4.95 4.36 5.72
N LEU A 421 -5.82 3.37 6.01
CA LEU A 421 -5.80 2.01 5.43
C LEU A 421 -6.22 2.07 3.96
N THR A 422 -5.55 1.26 3.14
CA THR A 422 -5.84 1.14 1.70
C THR A 422 -5.97 -0.33 1.34
N TRP A 423 -6.87 -0.64 0.41
CA TRP A 423 -6.99 -1.98 -0.14
C TRP A 423 -7.54 -1.96 -1.55
N GLY A 424 -7.30 -3.04 -2.27
CA GLY A 424 -7.86 -3.23 -3.59
C GLY A 424 -7.71 -4.66 -4.07
N SER A 425 -8.59 -5.06 -4.97
CA SER A 425 -8.60 -6.37 -5.59
C SER A 425 -8.74 -6.27 -7.11
N ALA A 426 -8.25 -7.28 -7.81
CA ALA A 426 -8.46 -7.44 -9.24
C ALA A 426 -8.64 -8.93 -9.58
N ILE A 427 -9.49 -9.19 -10.57
CA ILE A 427 -9.67 -10.50 -11.18
C ILE A 427 -8.93 -10.48 -12.51
N LEU A 428 -7.88 -11.29 -12.58
CA LEU A 428 -6.87 -11.23 -13.62
C LEU A 428 -6.74 -12.59 -14.33
N ARG A 429 -6.31 -12.58 -15.58
CA ARG A 429 -5.81 -13.77 -16.29
C ARG A 429 -4.30 -13.68 -16.45
N TRP A 430 -3.60 -14.76 -16.13
CA TRP A 430 -2.17 -14.89 -16.42
C TRP A 430 -1.95 -15.35 -17.86
N GLY A 431 -0.99 -14.76 -18.57
CA GLY A 431 -0.64 -15.11 -19.95
C GLY A 431 -1.47 -14.41 -21.03
#